data_AF-A0A5U8K9L0-F1
#
_entry.id   AF-A0A5U8K9L0-F1
#
_cell.length_a   1.000
_cell.length_b   1.000
_cell.length_c   1.000
_cell.angle_alpha   90.00
_cell.angle_beta   90.00
_cell.angle_gamma   90.00
#
_symmetry.space_group_name_H-M   'P 1'
#
loop_
_entity.id
_entity.type
_entity.pdbx_description
1 polymer ?
#
loop_
_entity_poly.entity_id
_entity_poly.type
_entity_poly.pdbx_seq_one_letter_code
_entity_poly.pdbx_strand_id
1 'polypeptide(L)'
;MNLKYYIKNIWFGLYCTSLYLFFIIKDNGNLYLLSSDYLTQAIIISTILCPFSKYAIEYLFFKFMKEDFFVTKKNINNAPIAKLNLIMLYDFLYLVLAIPFGLLGIIISIKNRD
;
A
#
# COMPACT_ATOMS: atom_id res chain seq x y z
N MET A 1 -5.14 -2.66 14.27
CA MET A 1 -5.08 -3.44 13.02
C MET A 1 -5.09 -4.94 13.31
N ASN A 2 -5.92 -5.74 12.62
CA ASN A 2 -5.99 -7.19 12.81
C ASN A 2 -5.04 -7.96 11.89
N LEU A 3 -4.53 -9.11 12.34
CA LEU A 3 -3.60 -9.94 11.58
C LEU A 3 -4.19 -10.44 10.26
N LYS A 4 -5.49 -10.75 10.24
CA LYS A 4 -6.24 -11.10 9.00
C LYS A 4 -6.22 -9.96 7.97
N TYR A 5 -6.29 -8.71 8.41
CA TYR A 5 -6.25 -7.54 7.52
C TYR A 5 -4.84 -7.36 6.92
N TYR A 6 -3.80 -7.56 7.72
CA TYR A 6 -2.42 -7.49 7.27
C TYR A 6 -2.14 -8.52 6.16
N ILE A 7 -2.46 -9.80 6.40
CA ILE A 7 -2.25 -10.89 5.42
C ILE A 7 -3.01 -10.62 4.12
N LYS A 8 -4.21 -10.05 4.19
CA LYS A 8 -5.00 -9.76 2.99
C LYS A 8 -4.33 -8.70 2.11
N ASN A 9 -3.72 -7.69 2.70
CA ASN A 9 -3.22 -6.52 1.97
C ASN A 9 -1.74 -6.60 1.59
N ILE A 10 -0.97 -7.53 2.17
CA ILE A 10 0.45 -7.67 1.84
C ILE A 10 0.71 -8.26 0.44
N TRP A 11 -0.27 -8.99 -0.12
CA TRP A 11 -0.17 -9.60 -1.45
C TRP A 11 0.19 -8.60 -2.55
N PHE A 12 -0.36 -7.39 -2.48
CA PHE A 12 -0.06 -6.35 -3.47
C PHE A 12 1.41 -5.89 -3.40
N GLY A 13 1.93 -5.62 -2.20
CA GLY A 13 3.34 -5.27 -2.01
C GLY A 13 4.28 -6.40 -2.44
N LEU A 14 3.94 -7.65 -2.12
CA LEU A 14 4.70 -8.83 -2.54
C LEU A 14 4.74 -8.94 -4.07
N TYR A 15 3.60 -8.71 -4.74
CA TYR A 15 3.52 -8.73 -6.20
C TYR A 15 4.41 -7.66 -6.85
N CYS A 16 4.36 -6.41 -6.35
CA CYS A 16 5.22 -5.34 -6.85
C CYS A 16 6.71 -5.64 -6.62
N THR A 17 7.06 -6.20 -5.47
CA THR A 17 8.45 -6.60 -5.16
C THR A 17 8.92 -7.72 -6.06
N SER A 18 8.09 -8.76 -6.26
CA SER A 18 8.47 -9.88 -7.13
C SER A 18 8.67 -9.45 -8.57
N LEU A 19 7.83 -8.53 -9.07
CA LEU A 19 8.02 -7.94 -10.40
C LEU A 19 9.36 -7.18 -10.50
N TYR A 20 9.66 -6.35 -9.51
CA TYR A 20 10.92 -5.60 -9.50
C TYR A 20 12.15 -6.51 -9.45
N LEU A 21 12.13 -7.53 -8.59
CA LEU A 21 13.19 -8.55 -8.51
C LEU A 21 13.36 -9.28 -9.84
N PHE A 22 12.27 -9.64 -10.51
CA PHE A 22 12.31 -10.30 -11.81
C PHE A 22 12.99 -9.42 -12.87
N PHE A 23 12.67 -8.13 -12.92
CA PHE A 23 13.32 -7.19 -13.85
C PHE A 23 14.82 -7.06 -13.57
N ILE A 24 15.23 -6.91 -12.31
CA ILE A 24 16.66 -6.82 -11.94
C ILE A 24 17.41 -8.10 -12.32
N ILE A 25 16.86 -9.28 -12.01
CA ILE A 25 17.51 -10.56 -12.30
C ILE A 25 17.70 -10.71 -13.82
N LYS A 26 16.69 -10.30 -14.60
CA LYS A 26 16.74 -10.35 -16.06
C LYS A 26 17.79 -9.41 -16.65
N ASP A 27 17.98 -8.22 -16.08
CA ASP A 27 18.91 -7.22 -16.61
C ASP A 27 20.37 -7.46 -16.17
N ASN A 28 20.59 -7.75 -14.89
CA ASN A 28 21.94 -7.73 -14.31
C ASN A 28 22.55 -9.12 -14.09
N GLY A 29 21.77 -10.21 -14.18
CA GLY A 29 22.26 -11.60 -14.07
C GLY A 29 22.89 -12.00 -12.72
N ASN A 30 23.06 -11.06 -11.79
CA ASN A 30 23.84 -11.24 -10.57
C ASN A 30 22.98 -10.95 -9.33
N LEU A 31 22.61 -12.02 -8.63
CA LEU A 31 21.83 -11.97 -7.38
C LEU A 31 22.54 -11.19 -6.26
N TYR A 32 23.87 -11.07 -6.31
CA TYR A 32 24.67 -10.40 -5.28
C TYR A 32 24.52 -8.87 -5.24
N LEU A 33 24.03 -8.23 -6.31
CA LEU A 33 23.77 -6.79 -6.34
C LEU A 33 22.48 -6.40 -5.59
N LEU A 34 21.57 -7.35 -5.37
CA LEU A 34 20.27 -7.10 -4.75
C LEU A 34 20.32 -6.67 -3.29
N SER A 35 21.33 -7.10 -2.52
CA SER A 35 21.45 -6.70 -1.12
C SER A 35 22.16 -5.36 -0.94
N SER A 36 22.95 -4.91 -1.93
CA SER A 36 23.73 -3.67 -1.85
C SER A 36 22.96 -2.43 -2.35
N ASP A 37 21.95 -2.62 -3.20
CA ASP A 37 21.18 -1.51 -3.74
C ASP A 37 20.15 -0.97 -2.74
N TYR A 38 20.32 0.30 -2.35
CA TYR A 38 19.40 1.04 -1.49
C TYR A 38 17.95 1.02 -2.03
N LEU A 39 17.78 0.97 -3.35
CA LEU A 39 16.46 0.89 -3.99
C LEU A 39 15.76 -0.44 -3.72
N THR A 40 16.49 -1.56 -3.80
CA THR A 40 15.95 -2.89 -3.49
C THR A 40 15.53 -2.98 -2.03
N GLN A 41 16.37 -2.45 -1.12
CA GLN A 41 16.04 -2.37 0.30
C GLN A 41 14.80 -1.50 0.56
N ALA A 42 14.70 -0.33 -0.08
CA ALA A 42 13.55 0.55 0.04
C ALA A 42 12.24 -0.10 -0.43
N ILE A 43 12.29 -0.92 -1.49
CA ILE A 43 11.11 -1.65 -1.99
C ILE A 43 10.70 -2.77 -1.03
N ILE A 44 11.64 -3.52 -0.48
CA ILE A 44 11.35 -4.56 0.53
C ILE A 44 10.70 -3.94 1.77
N ILE A 45 11.28 -2.83 2.26
CA ILE A 45 10.75 -2.07 3.40
C ILE A 45 9.34 -1.55 3.08
N SER A 46 9.15 -0.95 1.90
CA SER A 46 7.85 -0.46 1.44
C SER A 46 6.81 -1.58 1.40
N THR A 47 7.18 -2.79 1.02
CA THR A 47 6.27 -3.93 0.98
C THR A 47 5.80 -4.38 2.35
N ILE A 48 6.69 -4.39 3.34
CA ILE A 48 6.33 -4.69 4.74
C ILE A 48 5.42 -3.60 5.31
N LEU A 49 5.69 -2.34 4.96
CA LEU A 49 4.94 -1.18 5.43
C LEU A 49 3.63 -0.94 4.68
N CYS A 50 3.46 -1.55 3.50
CA CYS A 50 2.32 -1.37 2.59
C CYS A 50 0.95 -1.58 3.28
N PRO A 51 0.74 -2.66 4.09
CA PRO A 51 -0.53 -2.86 4.79
C PRO A 51 -0.79 -1.80 5.87
N PHE A 52 0.27 -1.30 6.51
CA PHE A 52 0.17 -0.23 7.51
C PHE A 52 -0.14 1.11 6.86
N SER A 53 0.46 1.39 5.70
CA SER A 53 0.22 2.59 4.92
C SER A 53 -1.24 2.68 4.50
N LYS A 54 -1.77 1.58 3.95
CA LYS A 54 -3.19 1.45 3.63
C LYS A 54 -4.08 1.69 4.85
N TYR A 55 -3.74 1.07 5.99
CA TYR A 55 -4.49 1.26 7.23
C TYR A 55 -4.48 2.72 7.73
N ALA A 56 -3.33 3.41 7.64
CA ALA A 56 -3.21 4.81 8.03
C ALA A 56 -4.04 5.73 7.12
N ILE A 57 -3.99 5.49 5.81
CA ILE A 57 -4.76 6.26 4.83
C ILE A 57 -6.25 6.04 5.06
N GLU A 58 -6.71 4.80 5.25
CA GLU A 58 -8.11 4.52 5.58
C GLU A 58 -8.52 5.21 6.88
N TYR A 59 -7.69 5.12 7.93
CA TYR A 59 -7.97 5.77 9.22
C TYR A 59 -8.11 7.30 9.09
N LEU A 60 -7.20 7.95 8.36
CA LEU A 60 -7.27 9.38 8.09
C LEU A 60 -8.49 9.71 7.23
N PHE A 61 -8.73 8.94 6.17
CA PHE A 61 -9.86 9.15 5.28
C PHE A 61 -11.18 9.06 6.04
N PHE A 62 -11.36 8.04 6.90
CA PHE A 62 -12.55 7.93 7.75
C PHE A 62 -12.68 9.06 8.76
N LYS A 63 -11.56 9.61 9.25
CA LYS A 63 -11.58 10.75 10.18
C LYS A 63 -11.93 12.08 9.52
N PHE A 64 -11.59 12.27 8.24
CA PHE A 64 -11.80 13.51 7.50
C PHE A 64 -13.06 13.52 6.61
N MET A 65 -13.65 12.36 6.33
CA MET A 65 -14.82 12.25 5.46
C MET A 65 -16.11 12.62 6.19
N LYS A 66 -16.79 13.65 5.69
CA LYS A 66 -18.16 14.02 6.09
C LYS A 66 -19.18 13.04 5.48
N GLU A 67 -20.34 12.88 6.13
CA GLU A 67 -21.44 12.00 5.71
C GLU A 67 -21.87 12.23 4.25
N ASP A 68 -21.75 13.48 3.76
CA ASP A 68 -22.09 13.87 2.39
C ASP A 68 -21.36 13.08 1.30
N PHE A 69 -20.14 12.61 1.57
CA PHE A 69 -19.34 11.87 0.59
C PHE A 69 -19.93 10.47 0.29
N PHE A 70 -20.67 9.88 1.25
CA PHE A 70 -21.36 8.61 1.04
C PHE A 70 -22.56 8.74 0.10
N VAL A 71 -23.22 9.91 0.09
CA VAL A 71 -24.30 10.23 -0.85
C VAL A 71 -23.75 10.30 -2.28
N THR A 72 -22.57 10.91 -2.48
CA THR A 72 -21.90 11.00 -3.79
C THR A 72 -21.34 9.64 -4.27
N LYS A 73 -20.93 8.76 -3.35
CA LYS A 73 -20.45 7.39 -3.65
C LYS A 73 -21.45 6.56 -4.45
N LYS A 74 -22.76 6.85 -4.31
CA LYS A 74 -23.84 6.19 -5.05
C LYS A 74 -23.73 6.42 -6.57
N ASN A 75 -23.18 7.56 -7.01
CA ASN A 75 -22.97 7.88 -8.43
C ASN A 75 -21.69 7.24 -9.02
N ILE A 76 -20.65 7.01 -8.22
CA ILE A 76 -19.38 6.42 -8.70
C ILE A 76 -19.57 4.95 -9.12
N ASN A 77 -20.54 4.24 -8.52
CA ASN A 77 -20.88 2.87 -8.91
C ASN A 77 -21.46 2.74 -10.33
N ASN A 78 -21.88 3.85 -10.95
CA ASN A 78 -22.47 3.83 -12.30
C ASN A 78 -21.42 3.85 -13.43
N ALA A 79 -20.13 3.99 -13.11
CA ALA A 79 -19.03 4.05 -14.09
C ALA A 79 -17.95 2.99 -13.77
N PRO A 80 -18.06 1.76 -14.31
CA PRO A 80 -17.19 0.64 -13.94
C PRO A 80 -15.71 0.88 -14.26
N ILE A 81 -15.42 1.57 -15.37
CA ILE A 81 -14.05 1.89 -15.81
C ILE A 81 -13.38 2.89 -14.86
N ALA A 82 -14.10 3.96 -14.49
CA ALA A 82 -13.58 4.98 -13.58
C ALA A 82 -13.28 4.39 -12.19
N LYS A 83 -14.12 3.44 -11.74
CA LYS A 83 -13.94 2.73 -10.47
C LYS A 83 -12.67 1.90 -10.44
N LEU A 84 -12.36 1.18 -11.53
CA LEU A 84 -11.17 0.34 -11.60
C LEU A 84 -9.90 1.20 -11.58
N ASN A 85 -9.87 2.29 -12.34
CA ASN A 85 -8.76 3.24 -12.35
C ASN A 85 -8.54 3.91 -10.98
N LEU A 86 -9.62 4.26 -10.28
CA LEU A 86 -9.55 4.81 -8.92
C LEU A 86 -8.96 3.80 -7.92
N ILE A 87 -9.33 2.53 -8.02
CA ILE A 87 -8.76 1.47 -7.17
C ILE A 87 -7.27 1.31 -7.45
N MET A 88 -6.86 1.27 -8.73
CA MET A 88 -5.43 1.17 -9.08
C MET A 88 -4.64 2.40 -8.60
N LEU A 89 -5.21 3.60 -8.73
CA LEU A 89 -4.57 4.83 -8.24
C LEU A 89 -4.42 4.80 -6.72
N TYR A 90 -5.44 4.31 -6.00
CA TYR A 90 -5.39 4.11 -4.56
C TYR A 90 -4.32 3.09 -4.16
N ASP A 91 -4.24 1.96 -4.89
CA ASP A 91 -3.24 0.92 -4.68
C ASP A 91 -1.82 1.45 -4.87
N PHE A 92 -1.61 2.28 -5.89
CA PHE A 92 -0.35 2.94 -6.14
C PHE A 92 0.00 3.97 -5.05
N LEU A 93 -0.97 4.75 -4.59
CA LEU A 93 -0.80 5.77 -3.57
C LEU A 93 -0.23 5.20 -2.27
N TYR A 94 -0.81 4.12 -1.75
CA TYR A 94 -0.33 3.56 -0.48
C TYR A 94 1.02 2.83 -0.64
N LEU A 95 1.39 2.40 -1.85
CA LEU A 95 2.70 1.83 -2.14
C LEU A 95 3.79 2.91 -2.19
N VAL A 96 3.56 4.01 -2.91
CA VAL A 96 4.49 5.15 -3.00
C VAL A 96 4.69 5.80 -1.63
N LEU A 97 3.60 5.91 -0.88
CA LEU A 97 3.60 6.50 0.45
C LEU A 97 3.88 5.48 1.56
N ALA A 98 4.29 4.25 1.21
CA ALA A 98 4.42 3.16 2.15
C ALA A 98 5.34 3.49 3.33
N ILE A 99 6.46 4.18 3.09
CA ILE A 99 7.40 4.53 4.15
C ILE A 99 6.79 5.57 5.12
N PRO A 100 6.40 6.79 4.69
CA PRO A 100 5.85 7.78 5.61
C PRO A 100 4.53 7.34 6.25
N PHE A 101 3.59 6.81 5.46
CA PHE A 101 2.28 6.41 5.98
C PHE A 101 2.29 5.06 6.68
N GLY A 102 3.20 4.14 6.32
CA GLY A 102 3.35 2.88 7.03
C GLY A 102 3.86 3.08 8.45
N LEU A 103 4.82 4.00 8.66
CA LEU A 103 5.27 4.37 10.01
C LEU A 103 4.14 4.99 10.83
N LEU A 104 3.37 5.90 10.23
CA LEU A 104 2.16 6.44 10.86
C LEU A 104 1.14 5.34 11.19
N GLY A 105 0.95 4.37 10.29
CA GLY A 105 0.05 3.25 10.48
C GLY A 105 0.47 2.32 11.61
N ILE A 106 1.77 2.14 11.83
CA ILE A 106 2.32 1.42 12.98
C ILE A 106 1.97 2.18 14.26
N ILE A 107 2.24 3.49 14.32
CA ILE A 107 1.93 4.34 15.49
C ILE A 107 0.44 4.29 15.83
N ILE A 108 -0.44 4.46 14.83
CA ILE A 108 -1.90 4.38 15.01
C ILE A 108 -2.31 2.99 15.48
N SER A 109 -1.70 1.93 14.93
CA SER A 109 -2.02 0.55 15.31
C SER A 109 -1.65 0.22 16.74
N ILE A 110 -0.53 0.76 17.25
CA ILE A 110 -0.11 0.62 18.64
C ILE A 110 -1.05 1.41 19.54
N LYS A 111 -1.30 2.69 19.21
CA LYS A 111 -2.17 3.56 20.01
C LYS A 111 -3.61 3.04 20.17
N ASN A 112 -4.14 2.36 19.16
CA ASN A 112 -5.50 1.79 19.22
C ASN A 112 -5.56 0.39 19.87
N ARG A 113 -4.43 -0.15 20.36
CA ARG A 113 -4.34 -1.43 21.07
C ARG A 113 -4.34 -1.27 22.59
N ASP A 114 -3.93 -0.10 23.08
CA ASP A 114 -4.05 0.36 24.47
C ASP A 114 -5.41 1.05 24.69
#